data_AF-A0A7J6GZP6-F1
#
_entry.id   AF-A0A7J6GZP6-F1
#
_cell.length_a   1.000
_cell.length_b   1.000
_cell.length_c   1.000
_cell.angle_alpha   90.00
_cell.angle_beta   90.00
_cell.angle_gamma   90.00
#
_symmetry.space_group_name_H-M   'P 1'
#
loop_
_entity.id
_entity.type
_entity.pdbx_description
1 polymer ?
#
loop_
_entity_poly.entity_id
_entity_poly.type
_entity_poly.pdbx_seq_one_letter_code
_entity_poly.pdbx_strand_id
1 'polypeptide(L)'
;MRHPRFHPCSTARSQDDQHERCVALNHTALFTSLVDLYTSLFISDLRHVRFLTEIFTIPPDTNPCLHLARAYISAWFHDLYSCIREAARNLYPSAYLDHYQTELGLLSFEYDDFLVLVNSAIRPTHIKGTLQDTLYVPIFSTDTETPIDWNSSNPLNIPNFNLDYDLVCKIISMMKQSKNWRISNLVKNNNNNNNPGRPFWLFDWHDDFCCCSWFPPEQGNYTMEDVTMAYIIGVSCSPMLAPRDVDDWQPFSGDVNSKERVTKRSFYGGYEVRTFEVRKKICPQNQKQKQVTKKLKRKRKGTEIVEEEEEEEEFRVIDWTYYHMVLMGYHQHERSQALRSIALNNINLYP
;
A
#
# COMPACT_ATOMS: atom_id res chain seq x y z
N MET A 1 -49.87 15.36 -16.33
CA MET A 1 -49.05 14.76 -15.25
C MET A 1 -47.60 14.81 -15.68
N ARG A 2 -46.79 15.65 -15.04
CA ARG A 2 -45.35 15.83 -15.34
C ARG A 2 -44.56 15.18 -14.21
N HIS A 3 -43.65 14.28 -14.56
CA HIS A 3 -42.70 13.68 -13.62
C HIS A 3 -41.78 14.75 -13.02
N PRO A 4 -41.49 14.71 -11.71
CA PRO A 4 -40.49 15.59 -11.12
C PRO A 4 -39.09 15.10 -11.52
N ARG A 5 -38.30 16.00 -12.12
CA ARG A 5 -36.87 15.81 -12.33
C ARG A 5 -36.17 15.92 -10.98
N PHE A 6 -35.53 14.84 -10.55
CA PHE A 6 -34.56 14.90 -9.46
C PHE A 6 -33.37 15.76 -9.92
N HIS A 7 -33.20 16.91 -9.26
CA HIS A 7 -31.95 17.64 -9.31
C HIS A 7 -30.98 16.96 -8.33
N PRO A 8 -29.81 16.50 -8.76
CA PRO A 8 -28.75 16.21 -7.82
C PRO A 8 -28.31 17.52 -7.19
N CYS A 9 -28.33 17.58 -5.86
CA CYS A 9 -27.80 18.69 -5.08
C CYS A 9 -26.27 18.70 -5.30
N SER A 10 -25.84 19.52 -6.25
CA SER A 10 -24.44 19.84 -6.51
C SER A 10 -23.96 20.79 -5.41
N THR A 11 -23.27 20.26 -4.40
CA THR A 11 -22.33 21.06 -3.61
C THR A 11 -21.04 21.17 -4.40
N ALA A 12 -20.69 22.42 -4.69
CA ALA A 12 -19.48 22.92 -5.37
C ALA A 12 -18.31 21.93 -5.45
N ARG A 13 -18.08 21.38 -6.65
CA ARG A 13 -16.75 20.92 -7.07
C ARG A 13 -15.92 22.16 -7.37
N SER A 14 -15.20 22.63 -6.35
CA SER A 14 -14.06 23.53 -6.50
C SER A 14 -12.97 22.83 -7.31
N GLN A 15 -11.98 23.58 -7.78
CA GLN A 15 -10.86 23.18 -8.65
C GLN A 15 -9.95 22.02 -8.13
N ASP A 16 -10.40 21.21 -7.17
CA ASP A 16 -9.70 20.07 -6.56
C ASP A 16 -9.81 18.74 -7.34
N ASP A 17 -10.72 18.63 -8.32
CA ASP A 17 -10.98 17.40 -9.12
C ASP A 17 -9.77 16.92 -9.98
N GLN A 18 -8.64 17.64 -10.01
CA GLN A 18 -7.45 17.26 -10.78
C GLN A 18 -6.41 16.42 -10.01
N HIS A 19 -6.47 16.38 -8.67
CA HIS A 19 -5.47 15.71 -7.84
C HIS A 19 -5.84 14.25 -7.47
N GLU A 20 -7.05 13.79 -7.81
CA GLU A 20 -7.57 12.47 -7.39
C GLU A 20 -7.04 11.26 -8.20
N ARG A 21 -5.93 11.39 -8.93
CA ARG A 21 -5.41 10.30 -9.80
C ARG A 21 -4.03 9.80 -9.44
N CYS A 22 -3.32 10.49 -8.56
CA CYS A 22 -2.05 10.02 -8.03
C CYS A 22 -2.31 9.26 -6.74
N VAL A 23 -1.83 8.02 -6.66
CA VAL A 23 -2.02 7.14 -5.50
C VAL A 23 -0.67 6.84 -4.87
N ALA A 24 -0.50 7.24 -3.61
CA ALA A 24 0.69 6.88 -2.85
C ALA A 24 0.82 5.37 -2.73
N LEU A 25 1.99 4.86 -3.07
CA LEU A 25 2.34 3.48 -2.79
C LEU A 25 2.62 3.32 -1.30
N ASN A 26 2.10 2.25 -0.71
CA ASN A 26 2.50 1.75 0.61
C ASN A 26 3.89 1.08 0.52
N HIS A 27 4.87 1.83 0.02
CA HIS A 27 6.19 1.34 -0.36
C HIS A 27 6.97 0.74 0.82
N THR A 28 6.73 1.21 2.06
CA THR A 28 7.31 0.59 3.27
C THR A 28 6.74 -0.81 3.53
N ALA A 29 5.43 -1.01 3.40
CA ALA A 29 4.81 -2.32 3.58
C ALA A 29 5.23 -3.28 2.47
N LEU A 30 5.22 -2.80 1.22
CA LEU A 30 5.69 -3.55 0.05
C LEU A 30 7.16 -3.97 0.19
N PHE A 31 8.05 -3.04 0.60
CA PHE A 31 9.46 -3.33 0.84
C PHE A 31 9.65 -4.40 1.91
N THR A 32 8.98 -4.24 3.06
CA THR A 32 9.10 -5.20 4.17
C THR A 32 8.67 -6.60 3.73
N SER A 33 7.51 -6.71 3.07
CA SER A 33 7.01 -8.01 2.59
C SER A 33 7.92 -8.66 1.56
N LEU A 34 8.44 -7.89 0.59
CA LEU A 34 9.40 -8.40 -0.39
C LEU A 34 10.71 -8.82 0.26
N VAL A 35 11.24 -8.04 1.20
CA VAL A 35 12.46 -8.40 1.93
C VAL A 35 12.28 -9.72 2.69
N ASP A 36 11.15 -9.93 3.35
CA ASP A 36 10.86 -11.18 4.07
C ASP A 36 10.79 -12.40 3.12
N LEU A 37 10.13 -12.23 1.97
CA LEU A 37 10.07 -13.25 0.92
C LEU A 37 11.47 -13.61 0.40
N TYR A 38 12.25 -12.60 0.01
CA TYR A 38 13.57 -12.82 -0.59
C TYR A 38 14.61 -13.29 0.42
N THR A 39 14.47 -12.91 1.70
CA THR A 39 15.28 -13.48 2.79
C THR A 39 15.07 -14.99 2.85
N SER A 40 13.82 -15.45 2.79
CA SER A 40 13.48 -16.88 2.80
C SER A 40 14.01 -17.63 1.56
N LEU A 41 14.00 -16.99 0.39
CA LEU A 41 14.59 -17.55 -0.82
C LEU A 41 16.11 -17.64 -0.75
N PHE A 42 16.78 -16.60 -0.25
CA PHE A 42 18.24 -16.62 -0.07
C PHE A 42 18.68 -17.64 0.98
N ILE A 43 17.90 -17.85 2.05
CA ILE A 43 18.12 -18.95 2.99
C ILE A 43 18.03 -20.30 2.28
N SER A 44 17.08 -20.44 1.35
CA SER A 44 16.92 -21.69 0.57
C SER A 44 18.10 -21.93 -0.40
N ASP A 45 18.82 -20.88 -0.80
CA ASP A 45 20.00 -20.94 -1.68
C ASP A 45 21.33 -20.61 -0.95
N LEU A 46 21.42 -20.95 0.34
CA LEU A 46 22.50 -20.52 1.23
C LEU A 46 23.90 -20.87 0.73
N ARG A 47 24.04 -21.95 -0.06
CA ARG A 47 25.33 -22.38 -0.62
C ARG A 47 25.96 -21.30 -1.51
N HIS A 48 25.18 -20.66 -2.36
CA HIS A 48 25.65 -19.59 -3.24
C HIS A 48 25.81 -18.27 -2.47
N VAL A 49 24.93 -18.03 -1.49
CA VAL A 49 24.96 -16.84 -0.63
C VAL A 49 26.27 -16.75 0.18
N ARG A 50 26.79 -17.87 0.72
CA ARG A 50 28.02 -17.88 1.53
C ARG A 50 29.21 -17.22 0.83
N PHE A 51 29.35 -17.44 -0.48
CA PHE A 51 30.43 -16.82 -1.25
C PHE A 51 30.34 -15.28 -1.26
N LEU A 52 29.13 -14.73 -1.31
CA LEU A 52 28.95 -13.27 -1.25
C LEU A 52 29.31 -12.72 0.14
N THR A 53 29.01 -13.46 1.19
CA THR A 53 29.32 -13.05 2.58
C THR A 53 30.81 -13.06 2.90
N GLU A 54 31.64 -13.74 2.09
CA GLU A 54 33.09 -13.73 2.21
C GLU A 54 33.72 -12.50 1.52
N ILE A 55 33.04 -11.95 0.51
CA ILE A 55 33.51 -10.81 -0.29
C ILE A 55 33.03 -9.48 0.28
N PHE A 56 31.80 -9.44 0.77
CA PHE A 56 31.15 -8.23 1.25
C PHE A 56 31.04 -8.24 2.78
N THR A 57 31.34 -7.09 3.40
CA THR A 57 31.26 -6.95 4.85
C THR A 57 29.81 -6.77 5.26
N ILE A 58 29.26 -7.74 6.00
CA ILE A 58 27.91 -7.64 6.54
C ILE A 58 27.98 -6.94 7.90
N PRO A 59 27.07 -5.98 8.17
CA PRO A 59 27.00 -5.34 9.47
C PRO A 59 26.89 -6.36 10.61
N PRO A 60 27.60 -6.15 11.74
CA PRO A 60 27.48 -7.02 12.89
C PRO A 60 26.00 -7.11 13.33
N ASP A 61 25.60 -8.26 13.85
CA ASP A 61 24.24 -8.56 14.33
C ASP A 61 23.13 -8.60 13.25
N THR A 62 23.49 -8.54 11.96
CA THR A 62 22.52 -8.68 10.87
C THR A 62 22.61 -10.06 10.21
N ASN A 63 21.46 -10.71 10.00
CA ASN A 63 21.39 -11.94 9.22
C ASN A 63 21.89 -11.67 7.77
N PRO A 64 22.85 -12.45 7.24
CA PRO A 64 23.36 -12.26 5.89
C PRO A 64 22.31 -12.26 4.79
N CYS A 65 21.39 -13.23 4.82
CA CYS A 65 20.32 -13.34 3.82
C CYS A 65 19.38 -12.14 3.88
N LEU A 66 19.09 -11.62 5.08
CA LEU A 66 18.31 -10.41 5.26
C LEU A 66 19.01 -9.18 4.69
N HIS A 67 20.33 -9.06 4.91
CA HIS A 67 21.12 -7.96 4.36
C HIS A 67 21.12 -7.98 2.82
N LEU A 68 21.32 -9.16 2.21
CA LEU A 68 21.26 -9.32 0.75
C LEU A 68 19.86 -9.02 0.20
N ALA A 69 18.80 -9.46 0.88
CA ALA A 69 17.42 -9.16 0.49
C ALA A 69 17.14 -7.67 0.51
N ARG A 70 17.57 -6.96 1.56
CA ARG A 70 17.45 -5.49 1.64
C ARG A 70 18.16 -4.81 0.48
N ALA A 71 19.40 -5.19 0.19
CA ALA A 71 20.16 -4.62 -0.93
C ALA A 71 19.48 -4.86 -2.28
N TYR A 72 19.06 -6.10 -2.53
CA TYR A 72 18.41 -6.50 -3.78
C TYR A 72 17.08 -5.76 -4.01
N ILE A 73 16.22 -5.71 -2.98
CA ILE A 73 14.92 -5.05 -3.06
C ILE A 73 15.06 -3.52 -3.10
N SER A 74 16.04 -2.94 -2.40
CA SER A 74 16.34 -1.50 -2.51
C SER A 74 16.71 -1.08 -3.93
N ALA A 75 17.56 -1.87 -4.61
CA ALA A 75 17.87 -1.63 -6.02
C ALA A 75 16.63 -1.77 -6.93
N TRP A 76 15.79 -2.78 -6.68
CA TRP A 76 14.54 -2.91 -7.42
C TRP A 76 13.61 -1.71 -7.23
N PHE A 77 13.51 -1.14 -6.02
CA PHE A 77 12.71 0.05 -5.75
C PHE A 77 13.25 1.31 -6.46
N HIS A 78 14.58 1.45 -6.53
CA HIS A 78 15.22 2.48 -7.35
C HIS A 78 14.79 2.38 -8.81
N ASP A 79 14.85 1.18 -9.37
CA ASP A 79 14.49 0.95 -10.77
C ASP A 79 12.99 1.01 -11.03
N LEU A 80 12.16 0.65 -10.04
CA LEU A 80 10.72 0.84 -10.06
C LEU A 80 10.36 2.32 -10.20
N TYR A 81 10.99 3.20 -9.43
CA TYR A 81 10.80 4.65 -9.57
C TYR A 81 11.10 5.12 -10.99
N SER A 82 12.25 4.73 -11.55
CA SER A 82 12.63 5.09 -12.93
C SER A 82 11.61 4.56 -13.95
N CYS A 83 11.13 3.33 -13.80
CA CYS A 83 10.13 2.75 -14.70
C CYS A 83 8.76 3.43 -14.61
N ILE A 84 8.29 3.76 -13.41
CA ILE A 84 7.02 4.48 -13.21
C ILE A 84 7.13 5.89 -13.79
N ARG A 85 8.23 6.61 -13.50
CA ARG A 85 8.51 7.94 -14.02
C ARG A 85 8.39 7.98 -15.54
N GLU A 86 9.06 7.06 -16.22
CA GLU A 86 9.04 6.98 -17.69
C GLU A 86 7.64 6.64 -18.22
N ALA A 87 6.89 5.75 -17.56
CA ALA A 87 5.52 5.45 -17.93
C ALA A 87 4.57 6.64 -17.72
N ALA A 88 4.72 7.36 -16.60
CA ALA A 88 3.96 8.56 -16.29
C ALA A 88 4.24 9.70 -17.29
N ARG A 89 5.50 9.87 -17.72
CA ARG A 89 5.86 10.86 -18.74
C ARG A 89 5.03 10.69 -20.02
N ASN A 90 4.76 9.45 -20.41
CA ASN A 90 4.05 9.13 -21.64
C ASN A 90 2.52 9.10 -21.46
N LEU A 91 2.04 8.58 -20.33
CA LEU A 91 0.61 8.30 -20.09
C LEU A 91 -0.11 9.42 -19.33
N TYR A 92 0.60 10.17 -18.49
CA TYR A 92 0.01 11.20 -17.64
C TYR A 92 1.02 12.34 -17.34
N PRO A 93 1.28 13.24 -18.31
CA PRO A 93 2.34 14.24 -18.22
C PRO A 93 2.24 15.21 -17.02
N SER A 94 1.03 15.48 -16.50
CA SER A 94 0.87 16.33 -15.31
C SER A 94 1.49 15.70 -14.07
N ALA A 95 1.13 14.46 -13.72
CA ALA A 95 1.76 13.79 -12.57
C ALA A 95 3.28 13.60 -12.75
N TYR A 96 3.75 13.46 -14.00
CA TYR A 96 5.19 13.46 -14.27
C TYR A 96 5.86 14.77 -13.82
N LEU A 97 5.30 15.93 -14.18
CA LEU A 97 5.83 17.22 -13.80
C LEU A 97 5.74 17.46 -12.28
N ASP A 98 4.65 17.01 -11.67
CA ASP A 98 4.36 17.29 -10.25
C ASP A 98 5.15 16.37 -9.30
N HIS A 99 5.32 15.09 -9.64
CA HIS A 99 5.85 14.07 -8.72
C HIS A 99 7.19 13.44 -9.15
N TYR A 100 7.64 13.65 -10.39
CA TYR A 100 8.80 12.94 -10.97
C TYR A 100 9.89 13.88 -11.50
N GLN A 101 10.33 14.80 -10.66
CA GLN A 101 11.31 15.83 -11.03
C GLN A 101 12.74 15.29 -11.20
N THR A 102 13.10 14.26 -10.44
CA THR A 102 14.46 13.68 -10.49
C THR A 102 14.56 12.63 -11.59
N GLU A 103 15.51 12.84 -12.51
CA GLU A 103 15.88 11.88 -13.54
C GLU A 103 16.91 10.87 -13.00
N LEU A 104 16.59 9.58 -13.13
CA LEU A 104 17.45 8.48 -12.70
C LEU A 104 17.63 7.50 -13.84
N GLY A 105 18.84 6.96 -13.95
CA GLY A 105 19.10 5.77 -14.74
C GLY A 105 18.50 4.52 -14.08
N LEU A 106 18.56 3.40 -14.81
CA LEU A 106 18.38 2.10 -14.18
C LEU A 106 19.69 1.66 -13.57
N LEU A 107 19.64 1.15 -12.35
CA LEU A 107 20.73 0.51 -11.64
C LEU A 107 20.99 -0.88 -12.22
N SER A 108 19.92 -1.66 -12.42
CA SER A 108 19.94 -2.94 -13.12
C SER A 108 18.87 -2.99 -14.20
N PHE A 109 19.17 -3.68 -15.30
CA PHE A 109 18.18 -3.98 -16.34
C PHE A 109 17.51 -5.33 -16.14
N GLU A 110 17.94 -6.11 -15.14
CA GLU A 110 17.58 -7.51 -14.98
C GLU A 110 17.25 -7.82 -13.52
N TYR A 111 16.15 -8.55 -13.34
CA TYR A 111 15.67 -9.05 -12.05
C TYR A 111 15.09 -10.44 -12.26
N ASP A 112 14.72 -11.13 -11.18
CA ASP A 112 13.98 -12.38 -11.35
C ASP A 112 12.58 -12.13 -11.94
N ASP A 113 12.01 -13.17 -12.57
CA ASP A 113 10.73 -13.10 -13.29
C ASP A 113 9.60 -12.47 -12.47
N PHE A 114 9.56 -12.72 -11.16
CA PHE A 114 8.51 -12.17 -10.31
C PHE A 114 8.67 -10.66 -10.12
N LEU A 115 9.88 -10.17 -9.81
CA LEU A 115 10.13 -8.73 -9.70
C LEU A 115 9.98 -7.98 -11.04
N VAL A 116 10.30 -8.63 -12.16
CA VAL A 116 10.02 -8.08 -13.50
C VAL A 116 8.52 -7.95 -13.72
N LEU A 117 7.75 -8.97 -13.35
CA LEU A 117 6.30 -8.96 -13.47
C LEU A 117 5.68 -7.85 -12.60
N VAL A 118 6.05 -7.76 -11.32
CA VAL A 118 5.56 -6.71 -10.40
C VAL A 118 5.95 -5.32 -10.91
N ASN A 119 7.17 -5.11 -11.39
CA ASN A 119 7.60 -3.82 -11.96
C ASN A 119 6.79 -3.43 -13.20
N SER A 120 6.46 -4.40 -14.06
CA SER A 120 5.62 -4.14 -15.24
C SER A 120 4.18 -3.79 -14.85
N ALA A 121 3.72 -4.27 -13.70
CA ALA A 121 2.35 -4.12 -13.24
C ALA A 121 2.12 -2.84 -12.41
N ILE A 122 3.07 -2.42 -11.57
CA ILE A 122 3.00 -1.14 -10.83
C ILE A 122 3.40 0.00 -11.77
N ARG A 123 2.43 0.48 -12.56
CA ARG A 123 2.55 1.59 -13.52
C ARG A 123 1.20 2.30 -13.63
N PRO A 124 1.08 3.44 -14.34
CA PRO A 124 -0.22 4.06 -14.59
C PRO A 124 -1.23 3.05 -15.14
N THR A 125 -2.33 2.84 -14.41
CA THR A 125 -3.26 1.73 -14.63
C THR A 125 -4.67 2.26 -14.86
N HIS A 126 -5.30 1.84 -15.95
CA HIS A 126 -6.64 2.29 -16.30
C HIS A 126 -7.70 1.36 -15.72
N ILE A 127 -8.58 1.89 -14.89
CA ILE A 127 -9.70 1.17 -14.29
C ILE A 127 -10.99 1.55 -15.02
N LYS A 128 -11.75 0.55 -15.44
CA LYS A 128 -12.99 0.69 -16.23
C LYS A 128 -14.22 0.33 -15.43
N GLY A 129 -15.35 0.96 -15.76
CA GLY A 129 -16.68 0.59 -15.26
C GLY A 129 -16.93 0.91 -13.79
N THR A 130 -16.11 1.79 -13.20
CA THR A 130 -16.43 2.50 -11.96
C THR A 130 -17.33 3.72 -12.30
N LEU A 131 -17.50 4.66 -11.37
CA LEU A 131 -18.25 5.91 -11.66
C LEU A 131 -17.66 6.70 -12.85
N GLN A 132 -16.34 6.60 -13.05
CA GLN A 132 -15.65 7.17 -14.18
C GLN A 132 -14.42 6.31 -14.51
N ASP A 133 -14.29 5.92 -15.78
CA ASP A 133 -13.07 5.32 -16.33
C ASP A 133 -11.87 6.24 -16.06
N THR A 134 -10.94 5.77 -15.23
CA THR A 134 -9.90 6.60 -14.63
C THR A 134 -8.54 5.92 -14.70
N LEU A 135 -7.51 6.71 -15.05
CA LEU A 135 -6.12 6.30 -14.98
C LEU A 135 -5.55 6.64 -13.60
N TYR A 136 -5.14 5.62 -12.85
CA TYR A 136 -4.48 5.75 -11.55
C TYR A 136 -2.97 5.70 -11.74
N VAL A 137 -2.27 6.70 -11.25
CA VAL A 137 -0.82 6.86 -11.36
C VAL A 137 -0.19 6.56 -10.01
N PRO A 138 0.65 5.52 -9.88
CA PRO A 138 1.36 5.29 -8.63
C PRO A 138 2.37 6.42 -8.40
N ILE A 139 2.50 6.87 -7.14
CA ILE A 139 3.50 7.85 -6.68
C ILE A 139 4.12 7.36 -5.37
N PHE A 140 5.32 7.82 -5.05
CA PHE A 140 6.00 7.43 -3.79
C PHE A 140 5.69 8.35 -2.61
N SER A 141 5.27 9.58 -2.89
CA SER A 141 4.85 10.57 -1.88
C SER A 141 3.73 11.44 -2.44
N THR A 142 2.71 11.69 -1.63
CA THR A 142 1.71 12.74 -1.86
C THR A 142 2.20 14.11 -1.42
N ASP A 143 3.22 14.15 -0.56
CA ASP A 143 3.83 15.38 -0.09
C ASP A 143 4.76 15.94 -1.17
N THR A 144 4.38 17.08 -1.71
CA THR A 144 5.15 17.84 -2.70
C THR A 144 6.14 18.81 -2.05
N GLU A 145 6.01 19.07 -0.74
CA GLU A 145 6.90 19.94 0.03
C GLU A 145 8.18 19.21 0.46
N THR A 146 8.11 17.89 0.66
CA THR A 146 9.28 17.02 0.89
C THR A 146 9.53 16.12 -0.33
N PRO A 147 10.19 16.63 -1.39
CA PRO A 147 10.47 15.83 -2.58
C PRO A 147 11.43 14.68 -2.27
N ILE A 148 11.36 13.63 -3.09
CA ILE A 148 12.25 12.47 -3.01
C ILE A 148 13.67 12.89 -3.38
N ASP A 149 14.57 12.84 -2.40
CA ASP A 149 15.98 13.19 -2.59
C ASP A 149 16.81 11.93 -2.84
N TRP A 150 17.01 11.58 -4.11
CA TRP A 150 17.87 10.47 -4.55
C TRP A 150 19.36 10.65 -4.25
N ASN A 151 19.79 11.81 -3.73
CA ASN A 151 21.15 11.97 -3.20
C ASN A 151 21.26 11.53 -1.73
N SER A 152 20.13 11.33 -1.03
CA SER A 152 20.08 10.77 0.30
C SER A 152 20.39 9.27 0.27
N SER A 153 21.01 8.77 1.34
CA SER A 153 21.20 7.32 1.57
C SER A 153 19.87 6.54 1.63
N ASN A 154 18.77 7.23 1.95
CA ASN A 154 17.44 6.65 2.00
C ASN A 154 16.42 7.63 1.39
N PRO A 155 16.34 7.68 0.05
CA PRO A 155 15.55 8.68 -0.65
C PRO A 155 14.04 8.54 -0.45
N LEU A 156 13.60 7.31 -0.20
CA LEU A 156 12.19 6.95 -0.02
C LEU A 156 11.77 6.91 1.45
N ASN A 157 12.67 7.27 2.39
CA ASN A 157 12.43 7.15 3.83
C ASN A 157 11.97 5.75 4.29
N ILE A 158 12.42 4.69 3.60
CA ILE A 158 12.09 3.30 3.93
C ILE A 158 13.01 2.80 5.06
N PRO A 159 12.48 2.28 6.18
CA PRO A 159 13.33 1.70 7.22
C PRO A 159 14.20 0.55 6.68
N ASN A 160 15.50 0.58 7.00
CA ASN A 160 16.49 -0.42 6.53
C ASN A 160 16.71 -0.45 5.02
N PHE A 161 16.37 0.61 4.30
CA PHE A 161 16.78 0.78 2.91
C PHE A 161 18.31 0.78 2.81
N ASN A 162 18.85 -0.05 1.92
CA ASN A 162 20.27 -0.20 1.73
C ASN A 162 20.58 -0.31 0.24
N LEU A 163 21.09 0.75 -0.38
CA LEU A 163 21.45 0.74 -1.78
C LEU A 163 22.96 0.52 -1.94
N ASP A 164 23.35 -0.71 -2.30
CA ASP A 164 24.74 -1.08 -2.59
C ASP A 164 24.83 -1.67 -4.01
N TYR A 165 25.37 -0.88 -4.93
CA TYR A 165 25.46 -1.24 -6.34
C TYR A 165 26.33 -2.48 -6.60
N ASP A 166 27.50 -2.53 -5.98
CA ASP A 166 28.47 -3.61 -6.21
C ASP A 166 27.92 -4.93 -5.68
N LEU A 167 27.29 -4.87 -4.50
CA LEU A 167 26.62 -6.02 -3.91
C LEU A 167 25.48 -6.52 -4.81
N VAL A 168 24.63 -5.63 -5.30
CA VAL A 168 23.49 -5.99 -6.18
C VAL A 168 23.97 -6.63 -7.48
N CYS A 169 24.99 -6.08 -8.12
CA CYS A 169 25.59 -6.67 -9.33
C CYS A 169 26.06 -8.11 -9.07
N LYS A 170 26.68 -8.36 -7.92
CA LYS A 170 27.14 -9.71 -7.53
C LYS A 170 26.01 -10.64 -7.16
N ILE A 171 24.95 -10.16 -6.49
CA ILE A 171 23.72 -10.92 -6.22
C ILE A 171 23.11 -11.40 -7.53
N ILE A 172 22.88 -10.50 -8.49
CA ILE A 172 22.29 -10.87 -9.80
C ILE A 172 23.19 -11.85 -10.55
N SER A 173 24.50 -11.62 -10.55
CA SER A 173 25.47 -12.53 -11.17
C SER A 173 25.40 -13.94 -10.55
N MET A 174 25.30 -14.03 -9.23
CA MET A 174 25.12 -15.28 -8.50
C MET A 174 23.79 -15.96 -8.86
N MET A 175 22.68 -15.20 -8.89
CA MET A 175 21.37 -15.74 -9.26
C MET A 175 21.37 -16.29 -10.69
N LYS A 176 22.03 -15.61 -11.64
CA LYS A 176 22.20 -16.10 -13.02
C LYS A 176 23.00 -17.39 -13.13
N GLN A 177 23.99 -17.59 -12.27
CA GLN A 177 24.78 -18.83 -12.22
C GLN A 177 24.00 -19.98 -11.59
N SER A 178 23.12 -19.66 -10.64
CA SER A 178 22.26 -20.62 -9.99
C SER A 178 21.13 -21.05 -10.94
N LYS A 179 20.99 -22.36 -11.14
CA LYS A 179 19.88 -22.91 -11.94
C LYS A 179 18.51 -22.69 -11.30
N ASN A 180 18.48 -22.24 -10.05
CA ASN A 180 17.25 -22.07 -9.30
C ASN A 180 16.48 -20.82 -9.70
N TRP A 181 17.14 -19.78 -10.24
CA TRP A 181 16.51 -18.50 -10.51
C TRP A 181 16.24 -18.30 -12.00
N ARG A 182 15.10 -17.71 -12.31
CA ARG A 182 14.81 -17.20 -13.66
C ARG A 182 15.01 -15.71 -13.66
N ILE A 183 16.01 -15.24 -14.41
CA ILE A 183 16.34 -13.82 -14.55
C ILE A 183 15.87 -13.34 -15.91
N SER A 184 15.10 -12.27 -15.90
CA SER A 184 14.54 -11.62 -17.09
C SER A 184 14.91 -10.14 -17.11
N ASN A 185 14.82 -9.55 -18.30
CA ASN A 185 15.02 -8.12 -18.46
C ASN A 185 13.76 -7.36 -18.02
N LEU A 186 13.95 -6.22 -17.36
CA LEU A 186 12.88 -5.23 -17.18
C LEU A 186 12.31 -4.85 -18.54
N VAL A 187 10.99 -4.70 -18.58
CA VAL A 187 10.28 -4.23 -19.77
C VAL A 187 10.76 -2.81 -20.05
N LYS A 188 11.61 -2.67 -21.07
CA LYS A 188 12.08 -1.37 -21.53
C LYS A 188 10.88 -0.57 -22.04
N ASN A 189 10.62 0.56 -21.38
CA ASN A 189 9.82 1.62 -21.98
C ASN A 189 10.69 2.23 -23.08
N ASN A 190 10.65 1.66 -24.28
CA ASN A 190 11.10 2.41 -25.45
C ASN A 190 10.07 3.52 -25.72
N ASN A 191 10.48 4.60 -26.38
CA ASN A 191 9.65 5.80 -26.64
C ASN A 191 8.32 5.53 -27.39
N ASN A 192 8.03 4.27 -27.75
CA ASN A 192 6.81 3.84 -28.42
C ASN A 192 5.95 2.84 -27.60
N ASN A 193 6.43 2.30 -26.48
CA ASN A 193 5.62 1.40 -25.64
C ASN A 193 4.98 2.15 -24.47
N ASN A 194 3.74 2.59 -24.71
CA ASN A 194 2.80 3.07 -23.71
C ASN A 194 2.20 1.90 -22.91
N ASN A 195 3.02 1.02 -22.34
CA ASN A 195 2.49 -0.15 -21.65
C ASN A 195 1.85 0.28 -20.32
N PRO A 196 0.51 0.24 -20.20
CA PRO A 196 -0.14 0.55 -18.93
C PRO A 196 0.20 -0.53 -17.90
N GLY A 197 0.04 -0.17 -16.64
CA GLY A 197 0.12 -1.11 -15.53
C GLY A 197 -1.09 -2.04 -15.47
N ARG A 198 -1.07 -2.88 -14.44
CA ARG A 198 -2.13 -3.85 -14.14
C ARG A 198 -2.66 -3.57 -12.73
N PRO A 199 -3.92 -3.86 -12.43
CA PRO A 199 -4.57 -3.29 -11.25
C PRO A 199 -4.29 -4.01 -9.93
N PHE A 200 -3.41 -5.03 -9.91
CA PHE A 200 -3.15 -5.79 -8.69
C PHE A 200 -2.72 -4.87 -7.52
N TRP A 201 -1.99 -3.79 -7.81
CA TRP A 201 -1.50 -2.84 -6.80
C TRP A 201 -2.59 -1.89 -6.27
N LEU A 202 -3.78 -1.92 -6.87
CA LEU A 202 -4.96 -1.15 -6.48
C LEU A 202 -5.99 -1.98 -5.70
N PHE A 203 -5.71 -3.26 -5.42
CA PHE A 203 -6.59 -4.04 -4.56
C PHE A 203 -6.50 -3.55 -3.11
N ASP A 204 -7.67 -3.50 -2.46
CA ASP A 204 -7.76 -3.14 -1.05
C ASP A 204 -7.55 -4.39 -0.19
N TRP A 205 -6.73 -4.26 0.86
CA TRP A 205 -6.52 -5.30 1.86
C TRP A 205 -7.14 -4.90 3.18
N HIS A 206 -7.83 -5.85 3.82
CA HIS A 206 -8.36 -5.72 5.17
C HIS A 206 -7.63 -6.67 6.13
N ASP A 207 -7.73 -6.37 7.42
CA ASP A 207 -6.96 -6.99 8.51
C ASP A 207 -7.13 -8.52 8.61
N ASP A 208 -8.20 -9.09 8.04
CA ASP A 208 -8.45 -10.54 7.96
C ASP A 208 -7.74 -11.22 6.77
N PHE A 209 -6.74 -10.56 6.19
CA PHE A 209 -6.06 -10.94 4.95
C PHE A 209 -6.99 -11.10 3.74
N CYS A 210 -8.15 -10.45 3.80
CA CYS A 210 -9.09 -10.39 2.69
C CYS A 210 -8.60 -9.34 1.70
N CYS A 211 -8.38 -9.76 0.46
CA CYS A 211 -8.08 -8.88 -0.65
C CYS A 211 -9.37 -8.65 -1.43
N CYS A 212 -9.72 -7.39 -1.68
CA CYS A 212 -10.97 -7.00 -2.31
C CYS A 212 -10.74 -6.12 -3.54
N SER A 213 -11.60 -6.29 -4.54
CA SER A 213 -11.63 -5.46 -5.75
C SER A 213 -12.79 -4.49 -5.67
N TRP A 214 -12.47 -3.20 -5.63
CA TRP A 214 -13.45 -2.11 -5.70
C TRP A 214 -13.78 -1.71 -7.14
N PHE A 215 -13.16 -2.37 -8.11
CA PHE A 215 -13.47 -2.27 -9.53
C PHE A 215 -14.02 -3.58 -10.09
N PRO A 216 -14.88 -3.53 -11.12
CA PRO A 216 -15.58 -4.71 -11.66
C PRO A 216 -14.65 -5.62 -12.50
N PRO A 217 -14.63 -6.95 -12.29
CA PRO A 217 -13.92 -7.88 -13.18
C PRO A 217 -14.56 -7.98 -14.57
N GLU A 218 -15.86 -7.69 -14.71
CA GLU A 218 -16.61 -7.87 -15.95
C GLU A 218 -16.10 -6.96 -17.08
N GLN A 219 -15.36 -5.90 -16.74
CA GLN A 219 -14.70 -4.99 -17.68
C GLN A 219 -13.29 -5.44 -18.08
N GLY A 220 -12.88 -6.65 -17.66
CA GLY A 220 -11.54 -7.16 -17.89
C GLY A 220 -10.47 -6.36 -17.15
N ASN A 221 -10.80 -5.77 -16.00
CA ASN A 221 -9.84 -4.98 -15.24
C ASN A 221 -8.66 -5.83 -14.75
N TYR A 222 -8.92 -7.04 -14.24
CA TYR A 222 -7.89 -7.92 -13.70
C TYR A 222 -8.07 -9.38 -14.12
N THR A 223 -7.00 -10.16 -13.99
CA THR A 223 -6.93 -11.59 -14.26
C THR A 223 -6.48 -12.37 -13.02
N MET A 224 -6.47 -13.71 -13.10
CA MET A 224 -5.97 -14.54 -11.99
C MET A 224 -4.47 -14.34 -11.72
N GLU A 225 -3.69 -13.92 -12.71
CA GLU A 225 -2.29 -13.58 -12.51
C GLU A 225 -2.14 -12.33 -11.61
N ASP A 226 -3.04 -11.36 -11.72
CA ASP A 226 -3.08 -10.18 -10.84
C ASP A 226 -3.42 -10.58 -9.40
N VAL A 227 -4.39 -11.49 -9.25
CA VAL A 227 -4.76 -12.06 -7.95
C VAL A 227 -3.58 -12.84 -7.35
N THR A 228 -2.83 -13.59 -8.16
CA THR A 228 -1.65 -14.34 -7.73
C THR A 228 -0.51 -13.42 -7.31
N MET A 229 -0.25 -12.33 -8.05
CA MET A 229 0.73 -11.32 -7.64
C MET A 229 0.37 -10.69 -6.30
N ALA A 230 -0.90 -10.28 -6.13
CA ALA A 230 -1.39 -9.73 -4.88
C ALA A 230 -1.23 -10.74 -3.75
N TYR A 231 -1.59 -12.01 -3.97
CA TYR A 231 -1.39 -13.08 -2.99
C TYR A 231 0.07 -13.27 -2.57
N ILE A 232 1.00 -13.30 -3.54
CA ILE A 232 2.43 -13.45 -3.26
C ILE A 232 2.93 -12.25 -2.47
N ILE A 233 2.59 -11.01 -2.85
CA ILE A 233 2.99 -9.79 -2.12
C ILE A 233 2.36 -9.75 -0.74
N GLY A 234 1.09 -10.13 -0.61
CA GLY A 234 0.46 -10.36 0.68
C GLY A 234 0.26 -9.13 1.55
N VAL A 235 0.33 -7.94 0.98
CA VAL A 235 0.10 -6.64 1.62
C VAL A 235 -0.52 -5.68 0.62
N SER A 236 -1.18 -4.62 1.09
CA SER A 236 -1.68 -3.56 0.22
C SER A 236 -0.53 -2.76 -0.39
N CYS A 237 -0.58 -2.55 -1.70
CA CYS A 237 0.34 -1.66 -2.40
C CYS A 237 -0.13 -0.19 -2.39
N SER A 238 -1.40 0.07 -2.12
CA SER A 238 -2.01 1.40 -2.00
C SER A 238 -2.86 1.52 -0.73
N PRO A 239 -3.20 2.73 -0.30
CA PRO A 239 -4.31 2.96 0.62
C PRO A 239 -5.61 2.33 0.09
N MET A 240 -6.59 2.14 0.97
CA MET A 240 -7.92 1.68 0.55
C MET A 240 -8.60 2.76 -0.31
N LEU A 241 -9.04 2.38 -1.50
CA LEU A 241 -9.64 3.28 -2.49
C LEU A 241 -11.12 3.03 -2.73
N ALA A 242 -11.69 1.97 -2.15
CA ALA A 242 -13.08 1.63 -2.39
C ALA A 242 -14.06 2.70 -1.90
N PRO A 243 -15.24 2.81 -2.55
CA PRO A 243 -16.34 3.58 -2.01
C PRO A 243 -16.65 3.14 -0.58
N ARG A 244 -16.85 4.11 0.31
CA ARG A 244 -17.16 3.87 1.71
C ARG A 244 -18.22 4.80 2.22
N ASP A 245 -19.07 4.28 3.09
CA ASP A 245 -19.97 5.08 3.91
C ASP A 245 -19.32 5.28 5.29
N VAL A 246 -18.95 6.52 5.61
CA VAL A 246 -18.40 6.90 6.92
C VAL A 246 -19.51 7.44 7.81
N ASP A 247 -19.61 6.92 9.02
CA ASP A 247 -20.61 7.34 10.00
C ASP A 247 -20.13 8.51 10.87
N ASP A 248 -21.07 9.13 11.60
CA ASP A 248 -20.75 10.16 12.59
C ASP A 248 -20.01 9.57 13.79
N TRP A 249 -19.23 10.40 14.49
CA TRP A 249 -18.58 10.02 15.74
C TRP A 249 -19.62 9.80 16.84
N GLN A 250 -19.52 8.65 17.51
CA GLN A 250 -20.42 8.17 18.55
C GLN A 250 -19.64 7.94 19.85
N PRO A 251 -20.23 8.22 21.03
CA PRO A 251 -19.57 7.97 22.30
C PRO A 251 -19.28 6.47 22.50
N PHE A 252 -18.06 6.14 22.92
CA PHE A 252 -17.64 4.76 23.12
C PHE A 252 -18.24 4.19 24.41
N SER A 253 -19.29 3.38 24.26
CA SER A 253 -19.89 2.63 25.37
C SER A 253 -19.75 1.12 25.13
N GLY A 254 -18.61 0.55 25.53
CA GLY A 254 -18.39 -0.91 25.51
C GLY A 254 -18.08 -1.50 24.12
N ASP A 255 -18.44 -2.79 23.96
CA ASP A 255 -17.98 -3.69 22.89
C ASP A 255 -18.38 -3.22 21.47
N VAL A 256 -17.41 -3.25 20.55
CA VAL A 256 -17.49 -2.69 19.19
C VAL A 256 -18.35 -3.56 18.27
N ASN A 257 -18.48 -4.85 18.58
CA ASN A 257 -19.07 -5.84 17.68
C ASN A 257 -20.59 -5.75 17.50
N SER A 258 -21.29 -4.98 18.34
CA SER A 258 -22.76 -4.78 18.25
C SER A 258 -23.17 -3.37 17.84
N LYS A 259 -22.23 -2.57 17.32
CA LYS A 259 -22.47 -1.14 17.06
C LYS A 259 -23.05 -0.92 15.67
N GLU A 260 -24.19 -0.23 15.63
CA GLU A 260 -24.92 0.08 14.41
C GLU A 260 -24.57 1.47 13.88
N ARG A 261 -24.86 1.69 12.59
CA ARG A 261 -24.73 3.01 11.98
C ARG A 261 -25.84 3.94 12.47
N VAL A 262 -25.51 5.21 12.64
CA VAL A 262 -26.52 6.26 12.87
C VAL A 262 -26.99 6.86 11.54
N THR A 263 -26.10 6.94 10.57
CA THR A 263 -26.40 7.46 9.22
C THR A 263 -26.89 6.38 8.28
N LYS A 264 -27.82 6.77 7.39
CA LYS A 264 -28.30 5.89 6.32
C LYS A 264 -27.17 5.62 5.31
N ARG A 265 -27.08 4.37 4.85
CA ARG A 265 -26.15 3.93 3.81
C ARG A 265 -26.42 4.56 2.45
N SER A 266 -25.35 4.86 1.73
CA SER A 266 -25.34 5.42 0.37
C SER A 266 -24.82 4.42 -0.65
N PHE A 267 -23.91 3.52 -0.27
CA PHE A 267 -23.29 2.53 -1.15
C PHE A 267 -23.75 1.12 -0.83
N TYR A 268 -23.83 0.30 -1.87
CA TYR A 268 -24.18 -1.12 -1.81
C TYR A 268 -23.33 -1.85 -2.85
N GLY A 269 -22.81 -3.01 -2.49
CA GLY A 269 -21.88 -3.78 -3.33
C GLY A 269 -22.11 -5.27 -3.26
N GLY A 270 -21.29 -6.01 -4.02
CA GLY A 270 -21.29 -7.48 -4.00
C GLY A 270 -20.62 -8.05 -2.74
N TYR A 271 -19.73 -7.27 -2.13
CA TYR A 271 -19.07 -7.60 -0.87
C TYR A 271 -18.88 -6.34 -0.03
N GLU A 272 -18.98 -6.46 1.29
CA GLU A 272 -18.89 -5.32 2.21
C GLU A 272 -18.01 -5.66 3.39
N VAL A 273 -17.17 -4.72 3.80
CA VAL A 273 -16.31 -4.85 4.98
C VAL A 273 -16.57 -3.70 5.93
N ARG A 274 -16.90 -4.01 7.19
CA ARG A 274 -17.07 -3.02 8.25
C ARG A 274 -15.78 -2.88 9.04
N THR A 275 -15.33 -1.64 9.18
CA THR A 275 -14.19 -1.25 10.00
C THR A 275 -14.61 -0.16 10.99
N PHE A 276 -13.78 0.09 12.00
CA PHE A 276 -14.06 1.08 13.02
C PHE A 276 -12.85 1.98 13.22
N GLU A 277 -13.10 3.27 13.38
CA GLU A 277 -12.09 4.20 13.87
C GLU A 277 -12.45 4.60 15.30
N VAL A 278 -11.44 4.70 16.16
CA VAL A 278 -11.58 5.14 17.55
C VAL A 278 -10.68 6.35 17.75
N ARG A 279 -11.18 7.37 18.45
CA ARG A 279 -10.39 8.54 18.84
C ARG A 279 -10.64 8.89 20.29
N LYS A 280 -9.65 9.53 20.90
CA LYS A 280 -9.79 10.20 22.19
C LYS A 280 -10.17 11.65 21.95
N LYS A 281 -11.25 12.10 22.60
CA LYS A 281 -11.70 13.48 22.57
C LYS A 281 -11.44 14.10 23.94
N ILE A 282 -10.65 15.16 23.93
CA ILE A 282 -10.46 15.99 25.11
C ILE A 282 -11.66 16.94 25.16
N CYS A 283 -12.55 16.73 26.12
CA CYS A 283 -13.67 17.62 26.35
C CYS A 283 -13.23 18.73 27.32
N PRO A 284 -13.15 20.01 26.90
CA PRO A 284 -12.91 21.09 27.84
C PRO A 284 -14.08 21.12 28.84
N GLN A 285 -13.76 21.13 30.14
CA GLN A 285 -14.77 21.17 31.21
C GLN A 285 -15.58 22.46 31.14
N ASN A 286 -16.64 22.50 30.32
CA ASN A 286 -17.67 23.50 30.44
C ASN A 286 -18.47 23.20 31.70
N GLN A 287 -18.12 23.91 32.77
CA GLN A 287 -18.90 24.18 33.99
C GLN A 287 -20.29 23.56 34.02
N LYS A 288 -20.39 22.23 34.19
CA LYS A 288 -21.64 21.62 34.61
C LYS A 288 -21.85 22.13 36.03
N GLN A 289 -22.73 23.13 36.15
CA GLN A 289 -23.31 23.55 37.41
C GLN A 289 -23.86 22.29 38.09
N LYS A 290 -23.05 21.70 38.95
CA LYS A 290 -23.49 20.81 40.00
C LYS A 290 -24.45 21.66 40.86
N GLN A 291 -25.74 21.63 40.55
CA GLN A 291 -26.80 22.00 41.50
C GLN A 291 -26.75 21.00 42.65
N VAL A 292 -25.73 21.14 43.49
CA VAL A 292 -25.71 20.57 44.82
C VAL A 292 -26.52 21.56 45.66
N THR A 293 -27.79 21.24 45.85
CA THR A 293 -28.57 21.74 46.98
C THR A 293 -27.89 21.26 48.27
N LYS A 294 -26.89 22.00 48.75
CA LYS A 294 -26.40 21.87 50.12
C LYS A 294 -26.47 23.21 50.84
N LYS A 295 -27.42 23.24 51.77
CA LYS A 295 -27.51 24.17 52.89
C LYS A 295 -26.13 24.41 53.53
N LEU A 296 -25.82 25.70 53.73
CA LEU A 296 -24.98 26.30 54.79
C LEU A 296 -23.85 25.45 55.41
N LYS A 297 -22.59 25.85 55.20
CA LYS A 297 -21.78 26.59 56.21
C LYS A 297 -20.35 26.88 55.71
N ARG A 298 -19.91 28.11 56.01
CA ARG A 298 -18.58 28.72 55.80
C ARG A 298 -17.40 27.86 56.27
N LYS A 299 -16.35 27.76 55.46
CA LYS A 299 -14.96 28.17 55.81
C LYS A 299 -14.06 28.15 54.57
N ARG A 300 -13.35 29.26 54.35
CA ARG A 300 -12.35 29.46 53.28
C ARG A 300 -11.13 28.56 53.52
N LYS A 301 -10.74 27.80 52.50
CA LYS A 301 -9.36 27.35 52.24
C LYS A 301 -9.22 27.23 50.72
N GLY A 302 -8.13 27.77 50.18
CA GLY A 302 -7.89 27.85 48.73
C GLY A 302 -7.92 26.47 48.10
N THR A 303 -8.68 26.37 47.01
CA THR A 303 -8.77 25.17 46.18
C THR A 303 -7.87 25.43 44.97
N GLU A 304 -6.76 24.71 44.87
CA GLU A 304 -6.08 24.48 43.60
C GLU A 304 -7.09 23.81 42.67
N ILE A 305 -7.46 24.49 41.58
CA ILE A 305 -8.26 23.89 40.51
C ILE A 305 -7.26 23.07 39.70
N VAL A 306 -7.15 21.79 40.00
CA VAL A 306 -6.59 20.82 39.06
C VAL A 306 -7.69 20.61 38.02
N GLU A 307 -7.52 21.17 36.83
CA GLU A 307 -8.35 20.85 35.68
C GLU A 307 -8.01 19.40 35.26
N GLU A 308 -8.74 18.43 35.81
CA GLU A 308 -8.73 17.06 35.29
C GLU A 308 -9.46 17.09 33.93
N GLU A 309 -8.70 17.04 32.84
CA GLU A 309 -9.23 16.81 31.50
C GLU A 309 -9.91 15.43 31.48
N GLU A 310 -11.24 15.41 31.29
CA GLU A 310 -11.99 14.17 31.12
C GLU A 310 -11.80 13.72 29.66
N GLU A 311 -11.03 12.65 29.46
CA GLU A 311 -10.89 11.99 28.15
C GLU A 311 -12.13 11.13 27.88
N GLU A 312 -12.91 11.49 26.85
CA GLU A 312 -14.00 10.64 26.35
C GLU A 312 -13.53 9.93 25.07
N GLU A 313 -13.69 8.62 25.02
CA GLU A 313 -13.45 7.86 23.79
C GLU A 313 -14.68 7.93 22.88
N GLU A 314 -14.46 8.13 21.58
CA GLU A 314 -15.47 8.09 20.54
C GLU A 314 -15.07 7.07 19.47
N PHE A 315 -16.06 6.47 18.80
CA PHE A 315 -15.83 5.65 17.62
C PHE A 315 -16.70 6.09 16.46
N ARG A 316 -16.35 5.69 15.24
CA ARG A 316 -17.25 5.74 14.09
C ARG A 316 -17.15 4.47 13.26
N VAL A 317 -18.26 4.12 12.63
CA VAL A 317 -18.37 2.96 11.74
C VAL A 317 -17.99 3.39 10.32
N ILE A 318 -17.23 2.54 9.62
CA ILE A 318 -16.90 2.72 8.21
C ILE A 318 -17.24 1.44 7.48
N ASP A 319 -18.21 1.52 6.56
CA ASP A 319 -18.60 0.41 5.70
C ASP A 319 -17.97 0.60 4.32
N TRP A 320 -17.03 -0.26 3.96
CA TRP A 320 -16.39 -0.31 2.65
C TRP A 320 -17.17 -1.22 1.71
N THR A 321 -17.28 -0.81 0.46
CA THR A 321 -18.12 -1.47 -0.55
C THR A 321 -17.27 -1.94 -1.73
N TYR A 322 -17.39 -3.24 -2.06
CA TYR A 322 -16.60 -3.90 -3.08
C TYR A 322 -17.47 -4.59 -4.12
N TYR A 323 -16.91 -4.80 -5.31
CA TYR A 323 -17.55 -5.65 -6.32
C TYR A 323 -17.34 -7.13 -5.97
N HIS A 324 -16.10 -7.50 -5.63
CA HIS A 324 -15.74 -8.89 -5.33
C HIS A 324 -14.67 -8.95 -4.24
N MET A 325 -14.75 -9.99 -3.41
CA MET A 325 -13.62 -10.46 -2.62
C MET A 325 -12.78 -11.39 -3.51
N VAL A 326 -11.50 -11.06 -3.68
CA VAL A 326 -10.60 -11.73 -4.65
C VAL A 326 -9.72 -12.79 -4.00
N LEU A 327 -9.43 -12.66 -2.70
CA LEU A 327 -8.72 -13.68 -1.91
C LEU A 327 -9.47 -13.91 -0.60
N MET A 328 -9.78 -15.18 -0.31
CA MET A 328 -10.31 -15.62 0.99
C MET A 328 -9.20 -16.32 1.76
N GLY A 329 -8.73 -15.70 2.84
CA GLY A 329 -7.73 -16.30 3.72
C GLY A 329 -6.32 -16.30 3.15
N TYR A 330 -5.37 -16.26 4.06
CA TYR A 330 -3.95 -16.08 3.76
C TYR A 330 -3.14 -17.16 4.43
N HIS A 331 -2.49 -17.99 3.62
CA HIS A 331 -1.63 -19.05 4.09
C HIS A 331 -0.18 -18.69 3.79
N GLN A 332 0.55 -18.29 4.83
CA GLN A 332 1.96 -17.88 4.72
C GLN A 332 2.84 -18.95 4.03
N HIS A 333 2.56 -20.25 4.23
CA HIS A 333 3.33 -21.34 3.64
C HIS A 333 3.17 -21.49 2.12
N GLU A 334 2.01 -21.10 1.58
CA GLU A 334 1.68 -21.21 0.16
C GLU A 334 2.26 -20.03 -0.66
N ARG A 335 2.52 -18.87 -0.03
CA ARG A 335 3.18 -17.72 -0.69
C ARG A 335 4.54 -18.06 -1.26
N SER A 336 5.38 -18.76 -0.48
CA SER A 336 6.70 -19.18 -0.95
C SER A 336 6.59 -20.19 -2.08
N GLN A 337 5.55 -21.03 -2.12
CA GLN A 337 5.35 -21.99 -3.21
C GLN A 337 4.90 -21.27 -4.50
N ALA A 338 3.96 -20.33 -4.39
CA ALA A 338 3.53 -19.50 -5.51
C ALA A 338 4.68 -18.62 -6.05
N LEU A 339 5.50 -18.03 -5.17
CA LEU A 339 6.70 -17.32 -5.60
C LEU A 339 7.69 -18.26 -6.30
N ARG A 340 7.89 -19.47 -5.77
CA ARG A 340 8.78 -20.47 -6.39
C ARG A 340 8.30 -20.91 -7.78
N SER A 341 7.00 -21.01 -8.02
CA SER A 341 6.48 -21.41 -9.34
C SER A 341 6.69 -20.33 -10.40
N ILE A 342 6.72 -19.05 -10.00
CA ILE A 342 6.94 -17.91 -10.90
C ILE A 342 8.44 -17.59 -11.05
N ALA A 343 9.15 -17.45 -9.93
CA ALA A 343 10.52 -16.95 -9.90
C ALA A 343 11.60 -18.04 -10.02
N LEU A 344 11.28 -19.30 -9.70
CA LEU A 344 12.26 -20.39 -9.67
C LEU A 344 11.97 -21.51 -10.68
N ASN A 345 13.02 -22.23 -11.10
CA ASN A 345 12.93 -23.34 -12.07
C ASN A 345 12.33 -24.65 -11.54
N ASN A 346 11.67 -24.67 -10.38
CA ASN A 346 11.18 -25.92 -9.77
C ASN A 346 9.70 -26.19 -10.11
N ILE A 347 9.46 -26.83 -11.25
CA ILE A 347 8.26 -27.66 -11.42
C ILE A 347 8.57 -29.03 -10.81
N ASN A 348 8.22 -29.19 -9.55
CA ASN A 348 7.74 -30.46 -9.01
C ASN A 348 6.56 -30.08 -8.09
N LEU A 349 5.47 -29.67 -8.73
CA LEU A 349 4.17 -29.59 -8.08
C LEU A 349 3.56 -30.99 -8.18
N TYR A 350 3.29 -31.58 -7.01
CA TYR A 350 2.74 -32.90 -6.68
C TYR A 350 3.75 -34.02 -6.34
N PRO A 351 3.61 -34.68 -5.16
CA PRO A 351 3.98 -36.08 -5.00
C PRO A 351 3.05 -37.02 -5.79
#